data_AF-A0A953Q6X0-F1
#
_entry.id   AF-A0A953Q6X0-F1
#
_cell.length_a   1.000
_cell.length_b   1.000
_cell.length_c   1.000
_cell.angle_alpha   90.00
_cell.angle_beta   90.00
_cell.angle_gamma   90.00
#
_symmetry.space_group_name_H-M   'P 1'
#
loop_
_entity.id
_entity.type
_entity.pdbx_description
1 polymer ?
#
loop_
_entity_poly.entity_id
_entity_poly.type
_entity_poly.pdbx_seq_one_letter_code
_entity_poly.pdbx_strand_id
1 'polypeptide(L)'
;MKWCSTTTERKRLLICLAVFGIVLLCPLRSYAYAGPGAGFAVLSSFWTIFVAFLYSVYAFFAWPFRQLFRMFRRRKAYGKALVKRAVILGFDGMDPELTDRFIAEGKLPNLAKLREQGTFRKLRTTYPAISPVAWSTFMTGVNPGKHNIYDFLARDLSNYLPFLSSAEIKGPKRSLKIGKYTIPLGGAVVKGMRRGIPFWHWLGDAGIFCSVIRVPVTFPPEKFPGVLLSGMCVPDLKGSQGTFCLCTTRQSGDKFREGGVRVPIERNGSGYRSYVPGPEDPLGRSAELRVGFEIRTNGTANQAQLTVDSEKFTLKVGEYSEWIPVKFKSAMGLGAHGICRFYLKELSPEVEVYVTPVNIDPSQPDLPISHPVTYSIYLAKLFGPYATLGLAEDTWALNEKVLDDDAFLAQCYANHDDREQMLFDALEKTQQGLCACVFDTTDRVQHMFWRYLEEDHPAARDVPRN
;
A
#
# COMPACT_ATOMS: atom_id res chain seq x y z
N MET A 1 -30.76 -0.90 69.35
CA MET A 1 -31.08 -2.34 69.48
C MET A 1 -29.80 -3.11 69.78
N LYS A 2 -29.70 -3.71 70.97
CA LYS A 2 -28.60 -4.61 71.35
C LYS A 2 -28.69 -5.89 70.52
N TRP A 3 -27.75 -6.12 69.61
CA TRP A 3 -27.60 -7.43 68.96
C TRP A 3 -26.65 -8.30 69.78
N CYS A 4 -27.27 -9.20 70.53
CA CYS A 4 -26.66 -10.35 71.17
C CYS A 4 -26.21 -11.30 70.05
N SER A 5 -24.95 -11.23 69.61
CA SER A 5 -24.42 -12.27 68.71
C SER A 5 -23.88 -13.43 69.53
N THR A 6 -24.49 -14.57 69.27
CA THR A 6 -24.29 -15.83 69.97
C THR A 6 -22.87 -16.35 69.74
N THR A 7 -22.27 -16.87 70.80
CA THR A 7 -20.91 -17.43 70.88
C THR A 7 -20.58 -18.48 69.81
N THR A 8 -21.61 -19.02 69.15
CA THR A 8 -21.53 -20.04 68.11
C THR A 8 -21.03 -19.51 66.76
N GLU A 9 -21.38 -18.28 66.36
CA GLU A 9 -20.91 -17.70 65.08
C GLU A 9 -19.43 -17.34 65.12
N ARG A 10 -18.94 -16.79 66.25
CA ARG A 10 -17.51 -16.52 66.44
C ARG A 10 -16.66 -17.78 66.35
N LYS A 11 -17.13 -18.91 66.88
CA LYS A 11 -16.43 -20.20 66.76
C LYS A 11 -16.37 -20.69 65.32
N ARG A 12 -17.45 -20.56 64.54
CA ARG A 12 -17.43 -20.91 63.12
C ARG A 12 -16.49 -20.02 62.31
N LEU A 13 -16.49 -18.71 62.57
CA LEU A 13 -15.58 -17.78 61.91
C LEU A 13 -14.10 -18.08 62.24
N LEU A 14 -13.81 -18.38 63.51
CA LEU A 14 -12.46 -18.77 63.94
C LEU A 14 -12.01 -20.10 63.34
N ILE A 15 -12.92 -21.07 63.22
CA ILE A 15 -12.62 -22.35 62.55
C ILE A 15 -12.40 -22.13 61.06
N CYS A 16 -13.22 -21.33 60.39
CA CYS A 16 -13.02 -20.99 58.97
C CYS A 16 -11.70 -20.24 58.75
N LEU A 17 -11.34 -19.30 59.62
CA LEU A 17 -10.06 -18.59 59.55
C LEU A 17 -8.87 -19.52 59.83
N ALA A 18 -9.01 -20.48 60.77
CA ALA A 18 -7.98 -21.48 61.03
C ALA A 18 -7.80 -22.43 59.85
N VAL A 19 -8.89 -22.91 59.23
CA VAL A 19 -8.85 -23.75 58.03
C VAL A 19 -8.26 -22.97 56.85
N PHE A 20 -8.64 -21.72 56.64
CA PHE A 20 -8.08 -20.87 55.60
C PHE A 20 -6.58 -20.58 55.84
N GLY A 21 -6.19 -20.38 57.10
CA GLY A 21 -4.80 -20.27 57.51
C GLY A 21 -3.99 -21.54 57.24
N ILE A 22 -4.54 -22.71 57.51
CA ILE A 22 -3.91 -24.01 57.22
C ILE A 22 -3.76 -24.21 55.71
N VAL A 23 -4.75 -23.84 54.90
CA VAL A 23 -4.66 -23.90 53.43
C VAL A 23 -3.58 -22.96 52.88
N LEU A 24 -3.39 -21.78 53.48
CA LEU A 24 -2.32 -20.85 53.11
C LEU A 24 -0.93 -21.31 53.57
N LEU A 25 -0.84 -22.00 54.71
CA LEU A 25 0.43 -22.44 55.31
C LEU A 25 0.89 -23.83 54.84
N CYS A 26 0.01 -24.60 54.17
CA CYS A 26 0.35 -25.88 53.54
C CYS A 26 0.19 -25.79 52.01
N PRO A 27 1.12 -25.12 51.29
CA PRO A 27 1.07 -25.12 49.84
C PRO A 27 1.23 -26.55 49.32
N LEU A 28 0.18 -27.10 48.71
CA LEU A 28 0.31 -28.29 47.86
C LEU A 28 1.34 -27.95 46.77
N ARG A 29 2.37 -28.79 46.61
CA ARG A 29 3.33 -28.63 45.51
C ARG A 29 2.56 -28.65 44.19
N SER A 30 2.34 -27.49 43.59
CA SER A 30 1.83 -27.42 42.23
C SER A 30 2.97 -27.89 41.31
N TYR A 31 2.78 -29.05 40.68
CA TYR A 31 3.63 -29.52 39.58
C TYR A 31 3.31 -28.75 38.28
N ALA A 32 3.01 -27.45 38.39
CA ALA A 32 2.87 -26.58 37.24
C ALA A 32 4.25 -25.98 36.97
N TYR A 33 5.02 -26.63 36.10
CA TYR A 33 6.26 -26.08 35.56
C TYR A 33 5.93 -24.80 34.80
N ALA A 34 6.06 -23.66 35.45
CA ALA A 34 6.12 -22.37 34.78
C ALA A 34 7.50 -22.29 34.12
N GLY A 35 7.58 -22.74 32.86
CA GLY A 35 8.82 -22.66 32.11
C GLY A 35 9.35 -21.21 32.09
N PRO A 36 10.68 -21.01 31.97
CA PRO A 36 11.30 -19.68 32.05
C PRO A 36 10.63 -18.64 31.13
N GLY A 37 10.04 -19.07 30.01
CA GLY A 37 9.27 -18.22 29.09
C GLY A 37 8.04 -17.53 29.69
N ALA A 38 7.37 -18.09 30.71
CA ALA A 38 6.22 -17.44 31.35
C ALA A 38 6.62 -16.20 32.15
N GLY A 39 7.77 -16.26 32.84
CA GLY A 39 8.36 -15.10 33.51
C GLY A 39 8.77 -14.00 32.52
N PHE A 40 9.40 -14.37 31.41
CA PHE A 40 9.76 -13.43 30.35
C PHE A 40 8.55 -12.80 29.66
N ALA A 41 7.46 -13.55 29.45
CA ALA A 41 6.23 -13.04 28.85
C ALA A 41 5.50 -12.04 29.77
N VAL A 42 5.45 -12.31 31.08
CA VAL A 42 4.88 -11.37 32.05
C VAL A 42 5.75 -10.14 32.19
N LEU A 43 7.09 -10.28 32.27
CA LEU A 43 8.00 -9.14 32.38
C LEU A 43 7.92 -8.25 31.14
N SER A 44 7.91 -8.82 29.94
CA SER A 44 7.86 -8.07 28.68
C SER A 44 6.50 -7.39 28.45
N SER A 45 5.40 -8.09 28.73
CA SER A 45 4.05 -7.55 28.57
C SER A 45 3.76 -6.46 29.60
N PHE A 46 4.12 -6.68 30.87
CA PHE A 46 4.00 -5.67 31.92
C PHE A 46 4.88 -4.45 31.63
N TRP A 47 6.14 -4.67 31.23
CA TRP A 47 7.04 -3.56 30.89
C TRP A 47 6.51 -2.75 29.71
N THR A 48 5.94 -3.40 28.70
CA THR A 48 5.31 -2.71 27.55
C THR A 48 4.15 -1.82 28.00
N ILE A 49 3.25 -2.35 28.85
CA ILE A 49 2.13 -1.59 29.40
C ILE A 49 2.62 -0.43 30.28
N PHE A 50 3.61 -0.68 31.13
CA PHE A 50 4.18 0.33 32.02
C PHE A 50 4.84 1.47 31.25
N VAL A 51 5.66 1.15 30.24
CA VAL A 51 6.27 2.14 29.35
C VAL A 51 5.21 2.91 28.55
N ALA A 52 4.19 2.22 28.04
CA ALA A 52 3.08 2.87 27.35
C ALA A 52 2.32 3.84 28.27
N PHE A 53 2.10 3.46 29.53
CA PHE A 53 1.49 4.31 30.54
C PHE A 53 2.35 5.56 30.81
N LEU A 54 3.64 5.39 31.09
CA LEU A 54 4.56 6.52 31.29
C LEU A 54 4.61 7.45 30.08
N TYR A 55 4.64 6.89 28.87
CA TYR A 55 4.61 7.68 27.64
C TYR A 55 3.28 8.43 27.46
N SER A 56 2.16 7.81 27.84
CA SER A 56 0.83 8.45 27.84
C SER A 56 0.75 9.61 28.82
N VAL A 57 1.28 9.42 30.03
CA VAL A 57 1.39 10.45 31.07
C VAL A 57 2.28 11.61 30.58
N TYR A 58 3.48 11.30 30.05
CA TYR A 58 4.35 12.31 29.45
C TYR A 58 3.67 13.05 28.29
N ALA A 59 3.01 12.32 27.39
CA ALA A 59 2.30 12.90 26.26
C ALA A 59 1.17 13.84 26.71
N PHE A 60 0.44 13.49 27.76
CA PHE A 60 -0.61 14.30 28.39
C PHE A 60 -0.03 15.59 28.98
N PHE A 61 1.03 15.51 29.79
CA PHE A 61 1.68 16.69 30.38
C PHE A 61 2.40 17.56 29.35
N ALA A 62 3.00 16.98 28.33
CA ALA A 62 3.65 17.71 27.24
C ALA A 62 2.64 18.27 26.21
N TRP A 63 1.39 17.78 26.19
CA TRP A 63 0.37 18.22 25.25
C TRP A 63 0.10 19.74 25.30
N PRO A 64 -0.17 20.39 26.46
CA PRO A 64 -0.44 21.83 26.50
C PRO A 64 0.73 22.66 25.99
N PHE A 65 1.97 22.30 26.34
CA PHE A 65 3.17 22.99 25.85
C PHE A 65 3.37 22.80 24.34
N ARG A 66 3.16 21.58 23.83
CA ARG A 66 3.20 21.29 22.38
C ARG A 66 2.12 22.05 21.62
N GLN A 67 0.91 22.16 22.18
CA GLN A 67 -0.17 22.94 21.58
C GLN A 67 0.13 24.44 21.60
N LEU A 68 0.67 24.96 22.70
CA LEU A 68 1.09 26.35 22.79
C LEU A 68 2.18 26.69 21.76
N PHE A 69 3.21 25.86 21.64
CA PHE A 69 4.26 26.00 20.63
C PHE A 69 3.70 25.93 19.20
N ARG A 70 2.80 24.97 18.94
CA ARG A 70 2.10 24.87 17.65
C ARG A 70 1.26 26.10 17.35
N MET A 71 0.57 26.65 18.34
CA MET A 71 -0.25 27.85 18.21
C MET A 71 0.61 29.07 17.83
N PHE A 72 1.75 29.29 18.49
CA PHE A 72 2.67 30.38 18.14
C PHE A 72 3.22 30.23 16.71
N ARG A 73 3.65 29.02 16.33
CA ARG A 73 4.15 28.75 14.97
C ARG A 73 3.07 28.98 13.92
N ARG A 74 1.84 28.47 14.15
CA ARG A 74 0.69 28.67 13.26
C ARG A 74 0.26 30.13 13.15
N ARG A 75 0.22 30.87 14.27
CA ARG A 75 -0.14 32.30 14.25
C ARG A 75 0.82 33.11 13.38
N LYS A 76 2.12 32.80 13.43
CA LYS A 76 3.12 33.40 12.56
C LYS A 76 2.92 33.00 11.09
N ALA A 77 2.61 31.73 10.82
CA ALA A 77 2.40 31.20 9.48
C ALA A 77 1.20 31.84 8.76
N TYR A 78 0.05 31.92 9.43
CA TYR A 78 -1.21 32.39 8.82
C TYR A 78 -1.49 33.88 9.03
N GLY A 79 -0.70 34.59 9.85
CA GLY A 79 -1.00 35.98 10.23
C GLY A 79 -1.05 36.98 9.07
N LYS A 80 -0.25 36.78 8.02
CA LYS A 80 -0.24 37.59 6.79
C LYS A 80 -0.64 36.82 5.53
N ALA A 81 -1.19 35.62 5.68
CA ALA A 81 -1.47 34.74 4.54
C ALA A 81 -2.70 35.26 3.77
N LEU A 82 -2.53 35.47 2.46
CA LEU A 82 -3.65 35.83 1.55
C LEU A 82 -4.66 34.69 1.42
N VAL A 83 -4.19 33.45 1.51
CA VAL A 83 -4.99 32.23 1.48
C VAL A 83 -4.64 31.37 2.67
N LYS A 84 -5.65 30.84 3.36
CA LYS A 84 -5.47 29.93 4.51
C LYS A 84 -5.45 28.47 4.11
N ARG A 85 -5.90 28.15 2.90
CA ARG A 85 -5.99 26.80 2.36
C ARG A 85 -5.62 26.82 0.87
N ALA A 86 -4.78 25.88 0.47
CA ALA A 86 -4.43 25.61 -0.92
C ALA A 86 -4.75 24.15 -1.23
N VAL A 87 -5.37 23.90 -2.39
CA VAL A 87 -5.64 22.55 -2.90
C VAL A 87 -4.96 22.43 -4.26
N ILE A 88 -4.17 21.37 -4.42
CA ILE A 88 -3.52 21.02 -5.68
C ILE A 88 -4.07 19.67 -6.11
N LEU A 89 -4.73 19.65 -7.27
CA LEU A 89 -5.14 18.44 -7.95
C LEU A 89 -4.24 18.26 -9.17
N GLY A 90 -3.50 17.16 -9.20
CA GLY A 90 -2.71 16.75 -10.35
C GLY A 90 -3.43 15.66 -11.13
N PHE A 91 -3.39 15.76 -12.45
CA PHE A 91 -3.86 14.74 -13.38
C PHE A 91 -2.67 14.34 -14.25
N ASP A 92 -2.08 13.18 -14.00
CA ASP A 92 -0.93 12.69 -14.75
C ASP A 92 -1.30 12.44 -16.21
N GLY A 93 -0.39 12.72 -17.15
CA GLY A 93 -0.63 12.48 -18.58
C GLY A 93 -1.79 13.27 -19.22
N MET A 94 -2.41 14.23 -18.51
CA MET A 94 -3.56 14.98 -19.03
C MET A 94 -3.19 15.85 -20.23
N ASP A 95 -3.67 15.47 -21.41
CA ASP A 95 -3.34 16.16 -22.66
C ASP A 95 -4.13 17.47 -22.82
N PRO A 96 -3.48 18.61 -23.10
CA PRO A 96 -4.15 19.90 -23.19
C PRO A 96 -5.07 20.03 -24.41
N GLU A 97 -4.80 19.33 -25.52
CA GLU A 97 -5.61 19.41 -26.74
C GLU A 97 -6.89 18.59 -26.59
N LEU A 98 -6.79 17.38 -26.03
CA LEU A 98 -7.93 16.57 -25.63
C LEU A 98 -8.81 17.31 -24.62
N THR A 99 -8.18 17.97 -23.65
CA THR A 99 -8.90 18.76 -22.65
C THR A 99 -9.69 19.90 -23.30
N ASP A 100 -9.06 20.69 -24.17
CA ASP A 100 -9.72 21.79 -24.90
C ASP A 100 -10.91 21.26 -25.72
N ARG A 101 -10.71 20.15 -26.43
CA ARG A 101 -11.76 19.48 -27.22
C ARG A 101 -12.93 19.02 -26.36
N PHE A 102 -12.67 18.30 -25.27
CA PHE A 102 -13.73 17.78 -24.40
C PHE A 102 -14.44 18.87 -23.59
N ILE A 103 -13.80 20.01 -23.33
CA ILE A 103 -14.49 21.20 -22.83
C ILE A 103 -15.45 21.75 -23.89
N ALA A 104 -15.00 21.87 -25.15
CA ALA A 104 -15.84 22.36 -26.25
C ALA A 104 -17.04 21.44 -26.54
N GLU A 105 -16.87 20.13 -26.39
CA GLU A 105 -17.93 19.12 -26.50
C GLU A 105 -18.88 19.08 -25.28
N GLY A 106 -18.62 19.87 -24.23
CA GLY A 106 -19.44 19.90 -23.02
C GLY A 106 -19.23 18.71 -22.06
N LYS A 107 -18.23 17.86 -22.29
CA LYS A 107 -17.91 16.68 -21.47
C LYS A 107 -17.17 17.00 -20.17
N LEU A 108 -16.53 18.19 -20.10
CA LEU A 108 -15.76 18.63 -18.93
C LEU A 108 -16.33 19.93 -18.31
N PRO A 109 -17.59 19.93 -17.83
CA PRO A 109 -18.28 21.15 -17.38
C PRO A 109 -17.64 21.80 -16.15
N ASN A 110 -17.02 21.02 -15.26
CA ASN A 110 -16.35 21.57 -14.08
C ASN A 110 -15.03 22.28 -14.43
N LEU A 111 -14.27 21.75 -15.39
CA LEU A 111 -13.07 22.43 -15.90
C LEU A 111 -13.44 23.68 -16.69
N ALA A 112 -14.54 23.66 -17.44
CA ALA A 112 -15.08 24.85 -18.11
C ALA A 112 -15.36 25.97 -17.10
N LYS A 113 -16.05 25.66 -15.99
CA LYS A 113 -16.31 26.62 -14.90
C LYS A 113 -15.03 27.14 -14.26
N LEU A 114 -14.05 26.27 -13.98
CA LEU A 114 -12.75 26.68 -13.42
C LEU A 114 -11.98 27.60 -14.37
N ARG A 115 -12.07 27.35 -15.68
CA ARG A 115 -11.49 28.20 -16.72
C ARG A 115 -12.12 29.59 -16.75
N GLU A 116 -13.44 29.69 -16.60
CA GLU A 116 -14.18 30.96 -16.60
C GLU A 116 -13.93 31.79 -15.34
N GLN A 117 -13.82 31.15 -14.18
CA GLN A 117 -13.68 31.83 -12.88
C GLN A 117 -12.23 32.13 -12.49
N GLY A 118 -11.26 31.53 -13.19
CA GLY A 118 -9.86 31.54 -12.80
C GLY A 118 -8.90 31.81 -13.95
N THR A 119 -7.72 31.20 -13.88
CA THR A 119 -6.71 31.24 -14.94
C THR A 119 -6.49 29.84 -15.48
N PHE A 120 -6.64 29.68 -16.79
CA PHE A 120 -6.37 28.43 -17.50
C PHE A 120 -5.33 28.68 -18.58
N ARG A 121 -4.17 28.01 -18.49
CA ARG A 121 -3.05 28.21 -19.41
C ARG A 121 -2.34 26.89 -19.68
N LYS A 122 -1.91 26.69 -20.93
CA LYS A 122 -1.00 25.61 -21.29
C LYS A 122 0.36 25.87 -20.65
N LEU A 123 0.87 24.88 -19.93
CA LEU A 123 2.19 24.93 -19.31
C LEU A 123 3.15 24.04 -20.09
N ARG A 124 4.39 24.48 -20.22
CA ARG A 124 5.46 23.67 -20.80
C ARG A 124 5.92 22.63 -19.78
N THR A 125 6.00 21.39 -20.22
CA THR A 125 6.54 20.27 -19.42
C THR A 125 8.07 20.28 -19.34
N THR A 126 8.64 19.38 -18.55
CA THR A 126 10.08 19.17 -18.43
C THR A 126 10.68 18.53 -19.67
N TYR A 127 12.01 18.57 -19.77
CA TYR A 127 12.77 17.74 -20.70
C TYR A 127 13.71 16.83 -19.90
N PRO A 128 13.54 15.50 -19.92
CA PRO A 128 12.53 14.73 -20.66
C PRO A 128 11.09 14.91 -20.18
N ALA A 129 10.12 14.70 -21.09
CA ALA A 129 8.68 14.83 -20.84
C ALA A 129 8.11 13.49 -20.34
N ILE A 130 8.53 13.07 -19.15
CA ILE A 130 8.11 11.80 -18.53
C ILE A 130 7.73 12.03 -17.07
N SER A 131 6.73 11.29 -16.57
CA SER A 131 6.10 11.51 -15.25
C SER A 131 7.10 11.67 -14.10
N PRO A 132 8.06 10.77 -13.85
CA PRO A 132 8.96 10.90 -12.70
C PRO A 132 9.81 12.17 -12.75
N VAL A 133 10.13 12.68 -13.94
CA VAL A 133 10.89 13.91 -14.13
C VAL A 133 10.02 15.13 -13.88
N ALA A 134 8.84 15.18 -14.51
CA ALA A 134 7.90 16.29 -14.38
C ALA A 134 7.44 16.47 -12.93
N TRP A 135 7.05 15.39 -12.25
CA TRP A 135 6.59 15.44 -10.87
C TRP A 135 7.71 15.76 -9.87
N SER A 136 8.95 15.32 -10.14
CA SER A 136 10.12 15.73 -9.35
C SER A 136 10.41 17.23 -9.50
N THR A 137 10.31 17.77 -10.72
CA THR A 137 10.44 19.22 -10.96
C THR A 137 9.31 20.00 -10.30
N PHE A 138 8.06 19.53 -10.42
CA PHE A 138 6.89 20.13 -9.77
C PHE A 138 7.10 20.29 -8.26
N MET A 139 7.50 19.20 -7.58
CA MET A 139 7.59 19.24 -6.12
C MET A 139 8.81 20.03 -5.62
N THR A 140 9.92 20.04 -6.37
CA THR A 140 11.18 20.66 -5.90
C THR A 140 11.41 22.07 -6.45
N GLY A 141 10.70 22.48 -7.50
CA GLY A 141 10.90 23.75 -8.18
C GLY A 141 12.23 23.88 -8.91
N VAL A 142 12.96 22.78 -9.12
CA VAL A 142 14.25 22.76 -9.82
C VAL A 142 14.22 21.82 -11.02
N ASN A 143 15.13 22.01 -11.98
CA ASN A 143 15.22 21.18 -13.19
C ASN A 143 15.85 19.79 -12.92
N PRO A 144 15.79 18.86 -13.91
CA PRO A 144 16.30 17.49 -13.76
C PRO A 144 17.75 17.37 -13.33
N GLY A 145 18.61 18.27 -13.81
CA GLY A 145 20.03 18.33 -13.41
C GLY A 145 20.24 18.56 -11.91
N LYS A 146 19.28 19.18 -11.21
CA LYS A 146 19.35 19.42 -9.77
C LYS A 146 18.69 18.33 -8.94
N HIS A 147 17.54 17.80 -9.37
CA HIS A 147 16.82 16.77 -8.61
C HIS A 147 17.25 15.33 -8.96
N ASN A 148 18.10 15.12 -9.96
CA ASN A 148 18.73 13.84 -10.29
C ASN A 148 17.77 12.72 -10.76
N ILE A 149 16.59 13.09 -11.28
CA ILE A 149 15.63 12.13 -11.86
C ILE A 149 15.51 12.44 -13.34
N TYR A 150 15.78 11.46 -14.19
CA TYR A 150 15.83 11.63 -15.65
C TYR A 150 14.89 10.67 -16.41
N ASP A 151 14.47 9.58 -15.76
CA ASP A 151 13.63 8.50 -16.32
C ASP A 151 13.10 7.66 -15.14
N PHE A 152 12.34 6.60 -15.37
CA PHE A 152 12.01 5.54 -14.40
C PHE A 152 13.21 4.66 -14.05
N LEU A 153 14.12 4.47 -15.01
CA LEU A 153 15.33 3.66 -14.86
C LEU A 153 16.57 4.55 -14.94
N ALA A 154 17.58 4.21 -14.16
CA ALA A 154 18.91 4.75 -14.29
C ALA A 154 19.90 3.60 -14.54
N ARG A 155 21.04 3.92 -15.15
CA ARG A 155 22.07 2.93 -15.47
C ARG A 155 23.18 2.99 -14.44
N ASP A 156 23.52 1.85 -13.87
CA ASP A 156 24.74 1.71 -13.07
C ASP A 156 25.96 1.84 -14.00
N LEU A 157 26.82 2.81 -13.74
CA LEU A 157 28.00 3.06 -14.59
C LEU A 157 29.10 2.01 -14.44
N SER A 158 29.06 1.18 -13.40
CA SER A 158 30.06 0.15 -13.12
C SER A 158 29.81 -1.15 -13.88
N ASN A 159 28.53 -1.53 -14.06
CA ASN A 159 28.14 -2.81 -14.65
C ASN A 159 27.09 -2.68 -15.77
N TYR A 160 26.64 -1.46 -16.07
CA TYR A 160 25.66 -1.12 -17.10
C TYR A 160 24.25 -1.70 -16.89
N LEU A 161 23.95 -2.30 -15.73
CA LEU A 161 22.62 -2.80 -15.42
C LEU A 161 21.67 -1.65 -15.08
N PRO A 162 20.38 -1.76 -15.45
CA PRO A 162 19.37 -0.79 -15.04
C PRO A 162 19.02 -0.96 -13.56
N PHE A 163 18.72 0.16 -12.90
CA PHE A 163 18.13 0.21 -11.56
C PHE A 163 17.03 1.27 -11.51
N LEU A 164 16.16 1.21 -10.51
CA LEU A 164 15.08 2.20 -10.36
C LEU A 164 15.65 3.58 -10.01
N SER A 165 15.32 4.59 -10.81
CA SER A 165 15.86 5.94 -10.64
C SER A 165 15.33 6.66 -9.41
N SER A 166 14.19 6.22 -8.88
CA SER A 166 13.41 6.87 -7.82
C SER A 166 13.83 6.39 -6.43
N ALA A 167 13.99 5.08 -6.26
CA ALA A 167 14.37 4.47 -5.00
C ALA A 167 15.25 3.24 -5.21
N GLU A 168 16.31 3.14 -4.40
CA GLU A 168 17.13 1.96 -4.29
C GLU A 168 16.69 1.14 -3.08
N ILE A 169 16.36 -0.14 -3.30
CA ILE A 169 15.99 -1.09 -2.24
C ILE A 169 17.12 -2.10 -2.12
N LYS A 170 17.85 -2.04 -1.01
CA LYS A 170 18.89 -3.01 -0.69
C LYS A 170 18.42 -3.93 0.42
N GLY A 171 18.83 -5.19 0.32
CA GLY A 171 18.71 -6.13 1.42
C GLY A 171 19.40 -5.62 2.71
N PRO A 172 19.18 -6.32 3.83
CA PRO A 172 19.70 -5.91 5.12
C PRO A 172 21.23 -5.82 5.11
N LYS A 173 21.77 -4.73 5.70
CA LYS A 173 23.22 -4.45 5.71
C LYS A 173 24.06 -5.51 6.42
N ARG A 174 23.44 -6.28 7.32
CA ARG A 174 24.10 -7.29 8.13
C ARG A 174 23.29 -8.56 8.05
N SER A 175 23.97 -9.69 7.94
CA SER A 175 23.37 -11.01 8.06
C SER A 175 24.28 -11.91 8.89
N LEU A 176 23.68 -12.84 9.62
CA LEU A 176 24.38 -13.85 10.40
C LEU A 176 24.19 -15.20 9.72
N LYS A 177 25.29 -15.84 9.33
CA LYS A 177 25.24 -17.21 8.81
C LYS A 177 25.29 -18.19 9.98
N ILE A 178 24.22 -18.96 10.17
CA ILE A 178 24.16 -20.07 11.12
C ILE A 178 23.86 -21.36 10.33
N GLY A 179 24.89 -22.17 10.09
CA GLY A 179 24.79 -23.36 9.24
C GLY A 179 24.33 -23.01 7.83
N LYS A 180 23.23 -23.61 7.38
CA LYS A 180 22.60 -23.33 6.07
C LYS A 180 21.70 -22.10 6.04
N TYR A 181 21.50 -21.43 7.18
CA TYR A 181 20.61 -20.29 7.29
C TYR A 181 21.39 -18.98 7.24
N THR A 182 20.94 -18.03 6.42
CA THR A 182 21.42 -16.64 6.46
C THR A 182 20.34 -15.80 7.11
N ILE A 183 20.53 -15.44 8.37
CA ILE A 183 19.55 -14.67 9.15
C ILE A 183 19.81 -13.17 8.93
N PRO A 184 18.88 -12.42 8.34
CA PRO A 184 19.03 -10.99 8.18
C PRO A 184 18.98 -10.26 9.54
N LEU A 185 19.94 -9.37 9.78
CA LEU A 185 20.01 -8.51 10.97
C LEU A 185 19.55 -7.09 10.59
N GLY A 186 18.23 -6.90 10.55
CA GLY A 186 17.57 -5.63 10.22
C GLY A 186 16.63 -5.75 9.01
N GLY A 187 15.88 -4.69 8.73
CA GLY A 187 15.02 -4.60 7.55
C GLY A 187 15.76 -4.17 6.29
N ALA A 188 15.04 -4.16 5.16
CA ALA A 188 15.53 -3.61 3.91
C ALA A 188 15.88 -2.12 4.06
N VAL A 189 16.95 -1.68 3.39
CA VAL A 189 17.34 -0.27 3.32
C VAL A 189 16.75 0.32 2.04
N VAL A 190 15.77 1.20 2.21
CA VAL A 190 15.18 1.95 1.10
C VAL A 190 15.78 3.35 1.08
N LYS A 191 16.37 3.74 -0.05
CA LYS A 191 17.00 5.04 -0.25
C LYS A 191 16.36 5.76 -1.42
N GLY A 192 15.75 6.92 -1.16
CA GLY A 192 15.31 7.83 -2.21
C GLY A 192 16.49 8.41 -2.98
N MET A 193 16.38 8.41 -4.30
CA MET A 193 17.43 8.85 -5.22
C MET A 193 17.18 10.28 -5.72
N ARG A 194 15.94 10.77 -5.61
CA ARG A 194 15.57 12.16 -5.89
C ARG A 194 16.28 13.10 -4.92
N ARG A 195 16.90 14.15 -5.48
CA ARG A 195 17.49 15.27 -4.75
C ARG A 195 16.54 16.46 -4.72
N GLY A 196 16.89 17.46 -3.92
CA GLY A 196 16.06 18.66 -3.73
C GLY A 196 15.00 18.45 -2.65
N ILE A 197 14.50 19.57 -2.12
CA ILE A 197 13.55 19.59 -1.01
C ILE A 197 12.16 19.88 -1.59
N PRO A 198 11.18 18.98 -1.44
CA PRO A 198 9.82 19.27 -1.88
C PRO A 198 9.22 20.48 -1.17
N PHE A 199 8.43 21.30 -1.86
CA PHE A 199 7.98 22.58 -1.31
C PHE A 199 7.13 22.45 -0.04
N TRP A 200 6.43 21.32 0.14
CA TRP A 200 5.68 21.03 1.37
C TRP A 200 6.55 20.85 2.61
N HIS A 201 7.85 20.58 2.48
CA HIS A 201 8.76 20.59 3.62
C HIS A 201 8.94 22.01 4.15
N TRP A 202 9.15 22.99 3.26
CA TRP A 202 9.24 24.40 3.65
C TRP A 202 7.94 24.89 4.31
N LEU A 203 6.78 24.45 3.81
CA LEU A 203 5.49 24.74 4.42
C LEU A 203 5.37 24.12 5.82
N GLY A 204 5.72 22.84 5.96
CA GLY A 204 5.74 22.14 7.24
C GLY A 204 6.64 22.83 8.27
N ASP A 205 7.84 23.26 7.85
CA ASP A 205 8.78 24.02 8.67
C ASP A 205 8.28 25.43 9.00
N ALA A 206 7.49 26.04 8.13
CA ALA A 206 6.78 27.28 8.45
C ALA A 206 5.62 27.07 9.44
N GLY A 207 5.22 25.82 9.72
CA GLY A 207 4.09 25.48 10.60
C GLY A 207 2.76 25.34 9.86
N ILE A 208 2.79 25.23 8.53
CA ILE A 208 1.65 24.98 7.66
C ILE A 208 1.53 23.47 7.47
N PHE A 209 0.39 22.90 7.87
CA PHE A 209 0.16 21.46 7.73
C PHE A 209 -0.06 21.10 6.25
N CYS A 210 0.49 19.97 5.81
CA CYS A 210 0.28 19.48 4.44
C CYS A 210 -0.18 18.03 4.44
N SER A 211 -1.18 17.74 3.61
CA SER A 211 -1.63 16.40 3.25
C SER A 211 -1.22 16.12 1.81
N VAL A 212 -0.34 15.15 1.60
CA VAL A 212 0.24 14.82 0.29
C VAL A 212 -0.18 13.40 -0.06
N ILE A 213 -1.01 13.24 -1.09
CA ILE A 213 -1.60 11.94 -1.44
C ILE A 213 -1.18 11.60 -2.86
N ARG A 214 -0.49 10.45 -2.99
CA ARG A 214 -0.16 9.83 -4.29
C ARG A 214 0.64 10.70 -5.25
N VAL A 215 1.31 11.76 -4.78
CA VAL A 215 2.22 12.53 -5.64
C VAL A 215 3.35 11.60 -6.11
N PRO A 216 3.60 11.47 -7.43
CA PRO A 216 4.65 10.60 -7.96
C PRO A 216 6.04 10.87 -7.40
N VAL A 217 6.90 9.84 -7.33
CA VAL A 217 8.31 9.95 -6.87
C VAL A 217 8.44 10.44 -5.42
N THR A 218 7.51 10.00 -4.58
CA THR A 218 7.53 10.24 -3.13
C THR A 218 7.86 9.00 -2.31
N PHE A 219 8.17 7.87 -2.97
CA PHE A 219 8.70 6.67 -2.31
C PHE A 219 10.24 6.66 -2.31
N PRO A 220 10.91 6.35 -1.19
CA PRO A 220 10.34 6.21 0.15
C PRO A 220 9.84 7.57 0.69
N PRO A 221 8.79 7.56 1.52
CA PRO A 221 8.16 8.76 2.05
C PRO A 221 9.11 9.54 2.94
N GLU A 222 9.35 10.80 2.59
CA GLU A 222 10.14 11.72 3.41
C GLU A 222 9.38 12.17 4.66
N LYS A 223 10.14 12.41 5.72
CA LYS A 223 9.59 12.88 7.00
C LYS A 223 9.48 14.41 6.99
N PHE A 224 8.27 14.91 7.13
CA PHE A 224 8.01 16.34 7.33
C PHE A 224 6.80 16.57 8.26
N PRO A 225 6.52 17.82 8.69
CA PRO A 225 5.36 18.17 9.51
C PRO A 225 4.00 18.08 8.77
N GLY A 226 3.61 16.88 8.34
CA GLY A 226 2.34 16.61 7.66
C GLY A 226 2.08 15.11 7.51
N VAL A 227 1.21 14.76 6.56
CA VAL A 227 0.93 13.37 6.16
C VAL A 227 1.23 13.17 4.69
N LEU A 228 1.77 12.00 4.34
CA LEU A 228 2.11 11.62 2.98
C LEU A 228 1.78 10.15 2.73
N LEU A 229 1.04 9.87 1.66
CA LEU A 229 0.91 8.54 1.07
C LEU A 229 1.66 8.55 -0.27
N SER A 230 2.63 7.65 -0.43
CA SER A 230 3.50 7.65 -1.62
C SER A 230 2.72 7.28 -2.89
N GLY A 231 3.08 7.88 -4.02
CA GLY A 231 2.48 7.60 -5.33
C GLY A 231 3.31 6.66 -6.20
N MET A 232 3.33 6.95 -7.50
CA MET A 232 4.18 6.27 -8.50
C MET A 232 5.60 6.00 -7.99
N CYS A 233 6.14 4.85 -8.40
CA CYS A 233 7.42 4.24 -7.99
C CYS A 233 7.44 3.48 -6.66
N VAL A 234 6.33 3.37 -5.92
CA VAL A 234 6.22 2.32 -4.89
C VAL A 234 6.31 0.96 -5.59
N PRO A 235 7.18 0.04 -5.16
CA PRO A 235 7.30 -1.29 -5.78
C PRO A 235 6.15 -2.22 -5.37
N ASP A 236 6.04 -3.36 -6.06
CA ASP A 236 5.29 -4.50 -5.53
C ASP A 236 6.06 -5.18 -4.38
N LEU A 237 5.45 -6.18 -3.74
CA LEU A 237 6.06 -6.91 -2.63
C LEU A 237 7.34 -7.66 -3.05
N LYS A 238 7.51 -7.94 -4.35
CA LYS A 238 8.71 -8.57 -4.93
C LYS A 238 9.84 -7.56 -5.17
N GLY A 239 9.57 -6.26 -5.06
CA GLY A 239 10.51 -5.19 -5.38
C GLY A 239 10.51 -4.77 -6.86
N SER A 240 9.55 -5.25 -7.66
CA SER A 240 9.41 -4.92 -9.09
C SER A 240 8.46 -3.73 -9.31
N GLN A 241 8.27 -3.30 -10.56
CA GLN A 241 7.30 -2.25 -10.93
C GLN A 241 5.87 -2.78 -11.17
N GLY A 242 5.58 -4.02 -10.78
CA GLY A 242 4.26 -4.63 -10.93
C GLY A 242 4.32 -5.93 -11.72
N THR A 243 4.76 -7.02 -11.10
CA THR A 243 4.76 -8.34 -11.75
C THR A 243 3.43 -9.04 -11.54
N PHE A 244 2.60 -9.09 -12.57
CA PHE A 244 1.34 -9.83 -12.52
C PHE A 244 1.53 -11.32 -12.69
N CYS A 245 0.47 -12.07 -12.40
CA CYS A 245 0.48 -13.52 -12.53
C CYS A 245 -0.74 -14.01 -13.31
N LEU A 246 -0.51 -14.67 -14.45
CA LEU A 246 -1.54 -15.43 -15.15
C LEU A 246 -1.46 -16.90 -14.72
N CYS A 247 -2.44 -17.35 -13.96
CA CYS A 247 -2.58 -18.75 -13.60
C CYS A 247 -3.45 -19.46 -14.65
N THR A 248 -2.95 -20.52 -15.29
CA THR A 248 -3.70 -21.21 -16.35
C THR A 248 -3.45 -22.71 -16.42
N THR A 249 -4.46 -23.49 -16.81
CA THR A 249 -4.31 -24.92 -17.19
C THR A 249 -3.68 -25.08 -18.58
N ARG A 250 -3.70 -24.02 -19.40
CA ARG A 250 -3.11 -24.00 -20.74
C ARG A 250 -1.59 -24.09 -20.66
N GLN A 251 -1.00 -25.12 -21.26
CA GLN A 251 0.45 -25.25 -21.35
C GLN A 251 1.00 -24.30 -22.41
N SER A 252 1.92 -23.42 -22.01
CA SER A 252 2.71 -22.59 -22.92
C SER A 252 4.11 -22.40 -22.34
N GLY A 253 5.13 -22.56 -23.18
CA GLY A 253 6.52 -22.26 -22.84
C GLY A 253 6.90 -20.79 -23.09
N ASP A 254 5.99 -19.99 -23.62
CA ASP A 254 6.27 -18.62 -24.03
C ASP A 254 6.35 -17.69 -22.84
N LYS A 255 7.49 -17.00 -22.73
CA LYS A 255 7.64 -15.89 -21.79
C LYS A 255 6.86 -14.69 -22.30
N PHE A 256 6.25 -13.95 -21.39
CA PHE A 256 5.75 -12.61 -21.70
C PHE A 256 6.93 -11.73 -22.18
N ARG A 257 6.65 -10.83 -23.13
CA ARG A 257 7.65 -9.89 -23.64
C ARG A 257 7.84 -8.76 -22.63
N GLU A 258 6.74 -8.31 -22.06
CA GLU A 258 6.64 -7.40 -20.93
C GLU A 258 6.75 -8.14 -19.60
N GLY A 259 6.61 -7.41 -18.49
CA GLY A 259 6.58 -8.00 -17.14
C GLY A 259 5.44 -9.01 -16.96
N GLY A 260 5.50 -9.78 -15.86
CA GLY A 260 4.52 -10.78 -15.51
C GLY A 260 5.05 -12.22 -15.55
N VAL A 261 4.29 -13.15 -14.98
CA VAL A 261 4.64 -14.58 -14.93
C VAL A 261 3.43 -15.45 -15.25
N ARG A 262 3.66 -16.58 -15.92
CA ARG A 262 2.66 -17.65 -16.07
C ARG A 262 2.89 -18.70 -14.98
N VAL A 263 1.82 -19.07 -14.29
CA VAL A 263 1.85 -20.11 -13.26
C VAL A 263 0.89 -21.23 -13.67
N PRO A 264 1.30 -22.50 -13.63
CA PRO A 264 0.42 -23.60 -13.98
C PRO A 264 -0.71 -23.76 -12.95
N ILE A 265 -1.91 -24.04 -13.46
CA ILE A 265 -3.01 -24.58 -12.68
C ILE A 265 -3.01 -26.09 -12.86
N GLU A 266 -2.89 -26.83 -11.77
CA GLU A 266 -2.90 -28.28 -11.75
C GLU A 266 -4.25 -28.80 -11.29
N ARG A 267 -4.74 -29.85 -11.94
CA ARG A 267 -5.97 -30.53 -11.52
C ARG A 267 -5.72 -31.33 -10.25
N ASN A 268 -6.53 -31.11 -9.23
CA ASN A 268 -6.44 -31.80 -7.94
C ASN A 268 -7.82 -32.37 -7.57
N GLY A 269 -8.04 -33.65 -7.88
CA GLY A 269 -9.33 -34.31 -7.69
C GLY A 269 -10.44 -33.64 -8.51
N SER A 270 -11.49 -33.15 -7.84
CA SER A 270 -12.62 -32.45 -8.46
C SER A 270 -12.40 -30.93 -8.61
N GLY A 271 -11.24 -30.41 -8.21
CA GLY A 271 -10.91 -28.99 -8.30
C GLY A 271 -9.55 -28.76 -8.94
N TYR A 272 -9.05 -27.54 -8.77
CA TYR A 272 -7.75 -27.13 -9.27
C TYR A 272 -6.93 -26.49 -8.15
N ARG A 273 -5.61 -26.51 -8.30
CA ARG A 273 -4.66 -25.86 -7.40
C ARG A 273 -3.65 -25.06 -8.19
N SER A 274 -3.27 -23.91 -7.65
CA SER A 274 -2.16 -23.12 -8.15
C SER A 274 -1.55 -22.30 -7.01
N TYR A 275 -0.72 -21.31 -7.31
CA TYR A 275 -0.08 -20.47 -6.31
C TYR A 275 0.15 -19.04 -6.81
N VAL A 276 0.18 -18.09 -5.86
CA VAL A 276 0.63 -16.73 -6.08
C VAL A 276 2.13 -16.66 -5.76
N PRO A 277 2.98 -16.22 -6.71
CA PRO A 277 4.41 -16.02 -6.49
C PRO A 277 4.67 -14.76 -5.64
N GLY A 278 5.60 -14.88 -4.70
CA GLY A 278 5.92 -13.83 -3.72
C GLY A 278 7.35 -13.29 -3.84
N PRO A 279 7.84 -12.59 -2.80
CA PRO A 279 9.23 -12.17 -2.74
C PRO A 279 10.20 -13.34 -2.57
N GLU A 280 11.49 -13.06 -2.76
CA GLU A 280 12.58 -14.00 -2.45
C GLU A 280 12.54 -14.41 -0.96
N ASP A 281 12.95 -15.64 -0.66
CA ASP A 281 13.03 -16.10 0.72
C ASP A 281 14.15 -15.34 1.47
N PRO A 282 13.84 -14.59 2.54
CA PRO A 282 14.85 -13.85 3.31
C PRO A 282 15.93 -14.75 3.93
N LEU A 283 15.68 -16.06 4.06
CA LEU A 283 16.63 -17.04 4.58
C LEU A 283 17.39 -17.80 3.49
N GLY A 284 17.05 -17.59 2.22
CA GLY A 284 17.67 -18.24 1.06
C GLY A 284 17.40 -19.74 0.96
N ARG A 285 16.30 -20.27 1.51
CA ARG A 285 15.95 -21.70 1.38
C ARG A 285 15.31 -22.02 0.03
N SER A 286 14.54 -21.10 -0.51
CA SER A 286 13.94 -21.17 -1.85
C SER A 286 14.27 -19.90 -2.63
N ALA A 287 14.20 -20.00 -3.96
CA ALA A 287 14.35 -18.82 -4.83
C ALA A 287 13.21 -17.81 -4.60
N GLU A 288 12.01 -18.28 -4.26
CA GLU A 288 10.80 -17.47 -4.12
C GLU A 288 9.85 -18.08 -3.08
N LEU A 289 9.15 -17.24 -2.32
CA LEU A 289 8.04 -17.65 -1.46
C LEU A 289 6.74 -17.76 -2.28
N ARG A 290 5.80 -18.60 -1.84
CA ARG A 290 4.55 -18.85 -2.57
C ARG A 290 3.37 -18.99 -1.60
N VAL A 291 2.20 -18.53 -2.03
CA VAL A 291 0.92 -18.77 -1.34
C VAL A 291 0.04 -19.61 -2.25
N GLY A 292 -0.30 -20.82 -1.82
CA GLY A 292 -1.16 -21.71 -2.59
C GLY A 292 -2.62 -21.26 -2.56
N PHE A 293 -3.34 -21.52 -3.65
CA PHE A 293 -4.79 -21.34 -3.71
C PHE A 293 -5.47 -22.50 -4.44
N GLU A 294 -6.73 -22.74 -4.09
CA GLU A 294 -7.57 -23.77 -4.68
C GLU A 294 -8.75 -23.13 -5.42
N ILE A 295 -9.16 -23.75 -6.53
CA ILE A 295 -10.32 -23.36 -7.32
C ILE A 295 -11.28 -24.54 -7.36
N ARG A 296 -12.53 -24.31 -6.97
CA ARG A 296 -13.62 -25.29 -7.05
C ARG A 296 -14.73 -24.74 -7.94
N THR A 297 -15.00 -25.46 -9.02
CA THR A 297 -16.11 -25.16 -9.92
C THR A 297 -17.39 -25.77 -9.37
N ASN A 298 -18.45 -24.98 -9.26
CA ASN A 298 -19.73 -25.45 -8.68
C ASN A 298 -20.67 -26.11 -9.73
N GLY A 299 -20.13 -26.61 -10.85
CA GLY A 299 -20.89 -27.17 -11.96
C GLY A 299 -21.59 -26.15 -12.86
N THR A 300 -21.62 -24.87 -12.48
CA THR A 300 -22.04 -23.76 -13.35
C THR A 300 -20.85 -23.21 -14.13
N ALA A 301 -21.02 -23.03 -15.44
CA ALA A 301 -19.93 -22.65 -16.36
C ALA A 301 -19.36 -21.23 -16.12
N ASN A 302 -20.00 -20.40 -15.30
CA ASN A 302 -19.71 -18.97 -15.18
C ASN A 302 -19.22 -18.51 -13.80
N GLN A 303 -18.99 -19.41 -12.85
CA GLN A 303 -18.49 -19.03 -11.51
C GLN A 303 -17.65 -20.12 -10.86
N ALA A 304 -16.68 -19.72 -10.08
CA ALA A 304 -15.86 -20.61 -9.27
C ALA A 304 -15.63 -20.05 -7.88
N GLN A 305 -15.45 -20.96 -6.93
CA GLN A 305 -15.08 -20.65 -5.56
C GLN A 305 -13.57 -20.80 -5.42
N LEU A 306 -12.92 -19.73 -5.00
CA LEU A 306 -11.48 -19.69 -4.74
C LEU A 306 -11.24 -19.76 -3.22
N THR A 307 -10.14 -20.38 -2.82
CA THR A 307 -9.70 -20.43 -1.43
C THR A 307 -8.20 -20.14 -1.38
N VAL A 308 -7.82 -19.08 -0.67
CA VAL A 308 -6.44 -18.60 -0.50
C VAL A 308 -6.18 -18.53 1.00
N ASP A 309 -5.28 -19.36 1.52
CA ASP A 309 -5.11 -19.55 2.98
C ASP A 309 -6.47 -19.84 3.69
N SER A 310 -6.95 -18.92 4.53
CA SER A 310 -8.24 -18.98 5.22
C SER A 310 -9.37 -18.24 4.51
N GLU A 311 -9.04 -17.44 3.50
CA GLU A 311 -9.99 -16.62 2.77
C GLU A 311 -10.69 -17.45 1.70
N LYS A 312 -12.02 -17.33 1.63
CA LYS A 312 -12.86 -18.09 0.72
C LYS A 312 -13.88 -17.16 0.07
N PHE A 313 -13.83 -17.07 -1.25
CA PHE A 313 -14.66 -16.15 -2.02
C PHE A 313 -15.12 -16.79 -3.33
N THR A 314 -16.20 -16.29 -3.90
CA THR A 314 -16.76 -16.76 -5.17
C THR A 314 -16.60 -15.67 -6.20
N LEU A 315 -16.07 -16.01 -7.38
CA LEU A 315 -15.94 -15.11 -8.52
C LEU A 315 -16.78 -15.61 -9.69
N LYS A 316 -17.41 -14.69 -10.39
CA LYS A 316 -17.92 -14.95 -11.74
C LYS A 316 -16.84 -14.65 -12.77
N VAL A 317 -16.96 -15.29 -13.93
CA VAL A 317 -16.10 -14.94 -15.06
C VAL A 317 -16.34 -13.47 -15.42
N GLY A 318 -15.26 -12.72 -15.61
CA GLY A 318 -15.30 -11.30 -15.89
C GLY A 318 -15.29 -10.38 -14.66
N GLU A 319 -15.21 -10.93 -13.44
CA GLU A 319 -15.23 -10.14 -12.19
C GLU A 319 -13.91 -10.23 -11.41
N TYR A 320 -13.54 -9.12 -10.76
CA TYR A 320 -12.46 -9.07 -9.77
C TYR A 320 -12.98 -9.45 -8.38
N SER A 321 -12.12 -10.07 -7.58
CA SER A 321 -12.32 -10.17 -6.13
C SER A 321 -12.13 -8.82 -5.45
N GLU A 322 -12.55 -8.75 -4.19
CA GLU A 322 -11.99 -7.79 -3.22
C GLU A 322 -10.48 -7.99 -3.06
N TRP A 323 -9.81 -7.07 -2.36
CA TRP A 323 -8.41 -7.25 -1.98
C TRP A 323 -8.25 -8.44 -1.02
N ILE A 324 -7.55 -9.47 -1.47
CA ILE A 324 -7.31 -10.69 -0.70
C ILE A 324 -5.94 -10.59 -0.02
N PRO A 325 -5.86 -10.71 1.33
CA PRO A 325 -4.59 -10.75 2.03
C PRO A 325 -3.85 -12.06 1.74
N VAL A 326 -2.55 -11.95 1.47
CA VAL A 326 -1.65 -13.08 1.21
C VAL A 326 -0.45 -13.02 2.15
N LYS A 327 -0.19 -14.14 2.86
CA LYS A 327 0.88 -14.23 3.86
C LYS A 327 1.97 -15.17 3.40
N PHE A 328 3.07 -14.60 2.92
CA PHE A 328 4.25 -15.36 2.48
C PHE A 328 5.07 -15.76 3.70
N LYS A 329 4.97 -17.04 4.09
CA LYS A 329 5.65 -17.57 5.27
C LYS A 329 7.02 -18.12 4.89
N SER A 330 8.07 -17.62 5.54
CA SER A 330 9.38 -18.27 5.60
C SER A 330 9.56 -18.99 6.94
N ALA A 331 10.70 -19.64 7.15
CA ALA A 331 11.03 -20.29 8.40
C ALA A 331 11.33 -19.28 9.52
N MET A 332 11.34 -19.76 10.77
CA MET A 332 11.66 -18.94 11.96
C MET A 332 10.74 -17.73 12.18
N GLY A 333 9.51 -17.76 11.66
CA GLY A 333 8.53 -16.68 11.84
C GLY A 333 8.78 -15.44 10.97
N LEU A 334 9.75 -15.49 10.05
CA LEU A 334 9.93 -14.47 9.02
C LEU A 334 8.90 -14.65 7.91
N GLY A 335 8.53 -13.55 7.26
CA GLY A 335 7.59 -13.56 6.15
C GLY A 335 7.34 -12.17 5.61
N ALA A 336 6.41 -12.09 4.66
CA ALA A 336 5.93 -10.85 4.07
C ALA A 336 4.40 -10.88 3.94
N HIS A 337 3.78 -9.71 4.02
CA HIS A 337 2.35 -9.48 4.02
C HIS A 337 2.00 -8.63 2.80
N GLY A 338 1.20 -9.21 1.91
CA GLY A 338 0.71 -8.50 0.75
C GLY A 338 -0.79 -8.60 0.59
N ILE A 339 -1.30 -7.87 -0.38
CA ILE A 339 -2.67 -7.98 -0.86
C ILE A 339 -2.66 -8.12 -2.39
N CYS A 340 -3.58 -8.87 -2.95
CA CYS A 340 -3.78 -8.98 -4.39
C CYS A 340 -5.26 -9.20 -4.72
N ARG A 341 -5.65 -8.90 -5.96
CA ARG A 341 -6.98 -9.23 -6.48
C ARG A 341 -6.88 -10.36 -7.49
N PHE A 342 -7.90 -11.21 -7.50
CA PHE A 342 -8.07 -12.29 -8.47
C PHE A 342 -9.13 -11.87 -9.48
N TYR A 343 -8.90 -12.14 -10.75
CA TYR A 343 -9.85 -11.93 -11.84
C TYR A 343 -10.05 -13.25 -12.56
N LEU A 344 -11.28 -13.75 -12.55
CA LEU A 344 -11.61 -15.00 -13.20
C LEU A 344 -11.88 -14.75 -14.68
N LYS A 345 -10.99 -15.22 -15.55
CA LYS A 345 -11.07 -14.98 -17.00
C LYS A 345 -11.86 -16.04 -17.74
N GLU A 346 -11.62 -17.30 -17.40
CA GLU A 346 -12.17 -18.44 -18.13
C GLU A 346 -12.25 -19.64 -17.18
N LEU A 347 -13.28 -20.48 -17.36
CA LEU A 347 -13.43 -21.77 -16.66
C LEU A 347 -13.48 -22.96 -17.62
N SER A 348 -13.68 -22.72 -18.92
CA SER A 348 -13.81 -23.73 -19.95
C SER A 348 -13.57 -23.10 -21.33
N PRO A 349 -12.85 -23.77 -22.25
CA PRO A 349 -12.20 -25.08 -22.08
C PRO A 349 -11.00 -25.08 -21.13
N GLU A 350 -10.35 -23.95 -20.93
CA GLU A 350 -9.22 -23.81 -20.00
C GLU A 350 -9.64 -22.98 -18.79
N VAL A 351 -9.01 -23.22 -17.63
CA VAL A 351 -9.18 -22.36 -16.47
C VAL A 351 -8.10 -21.29 -16.52
N GLU A 352 -8.51 -20.02 -16.57
CA GLU A 352 -7.61 -18.87 -16.52
C GLU A 352 -8.00 -17.92 -15.40
N VAL A 353 -7.02 -17.59 -14.55
CA VAL A 353 -7.16 -16.63 -13.47
C VAL A 353 -6.01 -15.64 -13.54
N TYR A 354 -6.33 -14.37 -13.73
CA TYR A 354 -5.36 -13.29 -13.56
C TYR A 354 -5.28 -12.92 -12.07
N VAL A 355 -4.06 -12.68 -11.59
CA VAL A 355 -3.81 -12.15 -10.25
C VAL A 355 -2.98 -10.89 -10.41
N THR A 356 -3.44 -9.79 -9.81
CA THR A 356 -2.70 -8.52 -9.80
C THR A 356 -1.31 -8.71 -9.22
N PRO A 357 -0.35 -7.82 -9.51
CA PRO A 357 0.87 -7.75 -8.72
C PRO A 357 0.56 -7.73 -7.22
N VAL A 358 1.40 -8.39 -6.44
CA VAL A 358 1.22 -8.45 -4.98
C VAL A 358 1.61 -7.09 -4.40
N ASN A 359 0.61 -6.35 -3.95
CA ASN A 359 0.80 -5.04 -3.33
C ASN A 359 1.28 -5.22 -1.88
N ILE A 360 1.97 -4.21 -1.34
CA ILE A 360 2.31 -4.16 0.08
C ILE A 360 1.00 -3.97 0.86
N ASP A 361 0.78 -4.72 1.93
CA ASP A 361 -0.43 -4.53 2.74
C ASP A 361 -0.42 -3.14 3.42
N PRO A 362 -1.38 -2.23 3.13
CA PRO A 362 -1.37 -0.90 3.72
C PRO A 362 -1.69 -0.89 5.23
N SER A 363 -2.32 -1.94 5.75
CA SER A 363 -2.66 -2.12 7.16
C SER A 363 -1.50 -2.70 7.99
N GLN A 364 -0.59 -3.41 7.33
CA GLN A 364 0.62 -4.00 7.93
C GLN A 364 1.82 -3.90 6.96
N PRO A 365 2.31 -2.68 6.65
CA PRO A 365 3.24 -2.48 5.55
C PRO A 365 4.67 -2.95 5.88
N ASP A 366 5.20 -3.87 5.08
CA ASP A 366 6.60 -4.34 5.18
C ASP A 366 7.63 -3.30 4.70
N LEU A 367 7.20 -2.36 3.86
CA LEU A 367 8.00 -1.22 3.40
C LEU A 367 7.29 0.10 3.74
N PRO A 368 8.03 1.18 4.03
CA PRO A 368 7.41 2.45 4.37
C PRO A 368 6.75 3.07 3.13
N ILE A 369 5.43 2.93 2.99
CA ILE A 369 4.67 3.53 1.89
C ILE A 369 4.06 4.89 2.25
N SER A 370 4.02 5.24 3.54
CA SER A 370 3.50 6.53 4.02
C SER A 370 4.34 7.16 5.13
N HIS A 371 4.19 8.47 5.30
CA HIS A 371 4.69 9.21 6.46
C HIS A 371 3.53 9.94 7.17
N PRO A 372 3.33 9.75 8.48
CA PRO A 372 3.87 8.63 9.25
C PRO A 372 3.39 7.28 8.68
N VAL A 373 4.05 6.19 9.05
CA VAL A 373 3.64 4.82 8.64
C VAL A 373 2.18 4.53 9.03
N THR A 374 1.71 5.11 10.14
CA THR A 374 0.32 4.97 10.58
C THR A 374 -0.70 5.60 9.64
N TYR A 375 -0.29 6.44 8.69
CA TYR A 375 -1.22 7.09 7.77
C TYR A 375 -1.79 6.09 6.75
N SER A 376 -0.97 5.17 6.22
CA SER A 376 -1.49 4.10 5.34
C SER A 376 -2.48 3.20 6.08
N ILE A 377 -2.18 2.87 7.34
CA ILE A 377 -3.00 2.05 8.23
C ILE A 377 -4.33 2.75 8.55
N TYR A 378 -4.28 4.07 8.80
CA TYR A 378 -5.48 4.89 9.02
C TYR A 378 -6.42 4.81 7.81
N LEU A 379 -5.91 5.04 6.61
CA LEU A 379 -6.70 4.97 5.38
C LEU A 379 -7.26 3.56 5.15
N ALA A 380 -6.44 2.53 5.38
CA ALA A 380 -6.85 1.13 5.20
C ALA A 380 -7.97 0.72 6.16
N LYS A 381 -7.95 1.25 7.40
CA LYS A 381 -9.02 1.02 8.38
C LYS A 381 -10.30 1.79 8.07
N LEU A 382 -10.19 2.93 7.38
CA LEU A 382 -11.33 3.78 7.07
C LEU A 382 -12.06 3.31 5.81
N PHE A 383 -11.31 2.95 4.77
CA PHE A 383 -11.85 2.65 3.44
C PHE A 383 -11.70 1.19 3.02
N GLY A 384 -10.96 0.38 3.80
CA GLY A 384 -10.56 -0.97 3.40
C GLY A 384 -9.18 -1.00 2.74
N PRO A 385 -8.66 -2.19 2.40
CA PRO A 385 -7.40 -2.32 1.67
C PRO A 385 -7.49 -1.65 0.30
N TYR A 386 -6.37 -1.12 -0.19
CA TYR A 386 -6.29 -0.38 -1.45
C TYR A 386 -4.94 -0.64 -2.14
N ALA A 387 -4.85 -0.41 -3.45
CA ALA A 387 -3.62 -0.62 -4.22
C ALA A 387 -2.47 0.25 -3.70
N THR A 388 -1.35 -0.31 -3.24
CA THR A 388 -0.17 0.46 -2.81
C THR A 388 0.90 0.60 -3.88
N LEU A 389 0.88 -0.27 -4.89
CA LEU A 389 1.80 -0.27 -6.02
C LEU A 389 1.71 1.08 -6.75
N GLY A 390 2.87 1.61 -7.17
CA GLY A 390 2.94 2.93 -7.81
C GLY A 390 2.32 2.96 -9.22
N LEU A 391 2.36 1.82 -9.92
CA LEU A 391 1.74 1.60 -11.23
C LEU A 391 0.77 0.42 -11.08
N ALA A 392 -0.37 0.68 -10.43
CA ALA A 392 -1.28 -0.38 -10.00
C ALA A 392 -2.18 -0.91 -11.12
N GLU A 393 -2.51 -0.05 -12.09
CA GLU A 393 -3.27 -0.39 -13.29
C GLU A 393 -2.35 -1.10 -14.27
N ASP A 394 -2.62 -2.39 -14.53
CA ASP A 394 -1.66 -3.26 -15.20
C ASP A 394 -1.67 -3.11 -16.72
N THR A 395 -0.90 -2.13 -17.21
CA THR A 395 -0.71 -1.88 -18.63
C THR A 395 0.05 -3.01 -19.33
N TRP A 396 0.92 -3.74 -18.62
CA TRP A 396 1.64 -4.88 -19.17
C TRP A 396 0.71 -6.06 -19.42
N ALA A 397 -0.18 -6.38 -18.49
CA ALA A 397 -1.18 -7.43 -18.70
C ALA A 397 -2.13 -7.09 -19.86
N LEU A 398 -2.48 -5.83 -20.06
CA LEU A 398 -3.28 -5.41 -21.22
C LEU A 398 -2.48 -5.56 -22.53
N ASN A 399 -1.22 -5.11 -22.57
CA ASN A 399 -0.36 -5.25 -23.76
C ASN A 399 -0.10 -6.72 -24.13
N GLU A 400 0.05 -7.59 -23.14
CA GLU A 400 0.23 -9.03 -23.29
C GLU A 400 -1.09 -9.78 -23.57
N LYS A 401 -2.22 -9.05 -23.72
CA LYS A 401 -3.57 -9.61 -23.94
C LYS A 401 -4.01 -10.59 -22.85
N VAL A 402 -3.46 -10.41 -21.65
CA VAL A 402 -3.87 -11.13 -20.44
C VAL A 402 -5.13 -10.51 -19.87
N LEU A 403 -5.26 -9.19 -19.93
CA LEU A 403 -6.50 -8.48 -19.64
C LEU A 403 -7.12 -7.96 -20.94
N ASP A 404 -8.44 -7.85 -20.96
CA ASP A 404 -9.18 -7.07 -21.95
C ASP A 404 -9.39 -5.64 -21.46
N ASP A 405 -10.03 -4.83 -22.30
CA ASP A 405 -10.24 -3.41 -22.04
C ASP A 405 -11.15 -3.16 -20.85
N ASP A 406 -12.21 -3.94 -20.71
CA ASP A 406 -13.17 -3.81 -19.61
C ASP A 406 -12.50 -4.17 -18.28
N ALA A 407 -11.72 -5.25 -18.24
CA ALA A 407 -10.99 -5.65 -17.05
C ALA A 407 -9.92 -4.62 -16.66
N PHE A 408 -9.26 -3.99 -17.63
CA PHE A 408 -8.29 -2.93 -17.36
C PHE A 408 -8.96 -1.63 -16.90
N LEU A 409 -10.05 -1.22 -17.54
CA LEU A 409 -10.82 -0.03 -17.13
C LEU A 409 -11.41 -0.22 -15.73
N ALA A 410 -11.88 -1.43 -15.40
CA ALA A 410 -12.35 -1.74 -14.05
C ALA A 410 -11.25 -1.55 -13.00
N GLN A 411 -9.99 -1.90 -13.29
CA GLN A 411 -8.86 -1.57 -12.39
C GLN A 411 -8.64 -0.05 -12.28
N CYS A 412 -8.62 0.65 -13.42
CA CYS A 412 -8.43 2.10 -13.48
C CYS A 412 -9.46 2.85 -12.62
N TYR A 413 -10.74 2.51 -12.75
CA TYR A 413 -11.81 3.16 -12.01
C TYR A 413 -11.84 2.76 -10.53
N ALA A 414 -11.62 1.49 -10.19
CA ALA A 414 -11.52 1.10 -8.79
C ALA A 414 -10.41 1.86 -8.04
N ASN A 415 -9.23 1.99 -8.66
CA ASN A 415 -8.13 2.76 -8.07
C ASN A 415 -8.40 4.28 -8.10
N HIS A 416 -9.22 4.78 -9.03
CA HIS A 416 -9.67 6.16 -9.04
C HIS A 416 -10.56 6.46 -7.84
N ASP A 417 -11.54 5.59 -7.58
CA ASP A 417 -12.50 5.72 -6.49
C ASP A 417 -11.79 5.70 -5.12
N ASP A 418 -10.82 4.80 -4.94
CA ASP A 418 -9.97 4.76 -3.74
C ASP A 418 -9.25 6.11 -3.51
N ARG A 419 -8.66 6.68 -4.56
CA ARG A 419 -7.94 7.96 -4.50
C ARG A 419 -8.90 9.13 -4.22
N GLU A 420 -10.09 9.10 -4.80
CA GLU A 420 -11.13 10.10 -4.59
C GLU A 420 -11.58 10.14 -3.13
N GLN A 421 -11.86 8.99 -2.53
CA GLN A 421 -12.21 8.88 -1.10
C GLN A 421 -11.10 9.44 -0.20
N MET A 422 -9.83 9.12 -0.50
CA MET A 422 -8.67 9.65 0.22
C MET A 422 -8.53 11.17 0.08
N LEU A 423 -8.76 11.72 -1.12
CA LEU A 423 -8.76 13.16 -1.34
C LEU A 423 -9.82 13.84 -0.48
N PHE A 424 -11.07 13.34 -0.49
CA PHE A 424 -12.15 13.97 0.25
C PHE A 424 -11.93 13.91 1.77
N ASP A 425 -11.42 12.81 2.32
CA ASP A 425 -10.99 12.76 3.73
C ASP A 425 -9.91 13.81 4.02
N ALA A 426 -8.87 13.90 3.20
CA ALA A 426 -7.83 14.91 3.41
C ALA A 426 -8.35 16.35 3.29
N LEU A 427 -9.31 16.61 2.40
CA LEU A 427 -9.99 17.89 2.30
C LEU A 427 -10.83 18.18 3.55
N GLU A 428 -11.46 17.18 4.16
CA GLU A 428 -12.21 17.35 5.40
C GLU A 428 -11.28 17.61 6.59
N LYS A 429 -10.18 16.87 6.71
CA LYS A 429 -9.24 17.02 7.84
C LYS A 429 -8.31 18.23 7.71
N THR A 430 -8.07 18.71 6.49
CA THR A 430 -7.15 19.83 6.19
C THR A 430 -7.90 21.12 5.87
N GLN A 431 -8.57 21.68 6.88
CA GLN A 431 -9.34 22.93 6.74
C GLN A 431 -8.44 24.16 6.54
N GLN A 432 -7.18 24.09 6.95
CA GLN A 432 -6.14 25.10 6.70
C GLN A 432 -4.83 24.41 6.35
N GLY A 433 -4.04 25.01 5.46
CA GLY A 433 -2.79 24.46 4.95
C GLY A 433 -2.87 23.99 3.51
N LEU A 434 -2.17 22.90 3.19
CA LEU A 434 -2.08 22.36 1.84
C LEU A 434 -2.72 20.97 1.77
N CYS A 435 -3.55 20.73 0.77
CA CYS A 435 -3.91 19.40 0.30
C CYS A 435 -3.39 19.23 -1.13
N ALA A 436 -2.56 18.23 -1.40
CA ALA A 436 -2.07 17.91 -2.73
C ALA A 436 -2.38 16.44 -3.03
N CYS A 437 -3.12 16.18 -4.11
CA CYS A 437 -3.46 14.83 -4.54
C CYS A 437 -3.21 14.70 -6.05
N VAL A 438 -2.64 13.57 -6.48
CA VAL A 438 -2.44 13.27 -7.91
C VAL A 438 -3.24 12.03 -8.29
N PHE A 439 -3.99 12.16 -9.38
CA PHE A 439 -4.64 11.07 -10.08
C PHE A 439 -3.84 10.73 -11.33
N ASP A 440 -3.62 9.45 -11.57
CA ASP A 440 -2.90 8.92 -12.73
C ASP A 440 -3.83 8.22 -13.73
N THR A 441 -5.13 8.12 -13.44
CA THR A 441 -6.12 7.50 -14.32
C THR A 441 -6.09 8.06 -15.75
N THR A 442 -5.92 9.39 -15.88
CA THR A 442 -5.81 10.05 -17.19
C THR A 442 -4.61 9.53 -17.99
N ASP A 443 -3.46 9.39 -17.36
CA ASP A 443 -2.25 8.81 -17.96
C ASP A 443 -2.49 7.37 -18.41
N ARG A 444 -3.01 6.52 -17.50
CA ARG A 444 -3.23 5.09 -17.76
C ARG A 444 -4.20 4.86 -18.91
N VAL A 445 -5.35 5.54 -18.88
CA VAL A 445 -6.38 5.40 -19.92
C VAL A 445 -5.88 6.00 -21.23
N GLN A 446 -5.28 7.19 -21.23
CA GLN A 446 -4.78 7.78 -22.46
C GLN A 446 -3.70 6.90 -23.11
N HIS A 447 -2.71 6.41 -22.36
CA HIS A 447 -1.67 5.54 -22.91
C HIS A 447 -2.22 4.30 -23.61
N MET A 448 -3.22 3.66 -23.01
CA MET A 448 -3.75 2.40 -23.52
C MET A 448 -4.81 2.58 -24.60
N PHE A 449 -5.65 3.62 -24.49
CA PHE A 449 -6.83 3.83 -25.34
C PHE A 449 -6.62 4.92 -26.41
N TRP A 450 -5.43 5.54 -26.49
CA TRP A 450 -5.10 6.44 -27.61
C TRP A 450 -5.31 5.77 -28.97
N ARG A 451 -5.13 4.45 -29.02
CA ARG A 451 -5.36 3.61 -30.21
C ARG A 451 -6.77 3.74 -30.81
N TYR A 452 -7.76 4.20 -30.05
CA TYR A 452 -9.13 4.43 -30.53
C TYR A 452 -9.38 5.86 -31.05
N LEU A 453 -8.42 6.78 -30.84
CA LEU A 453 -8.52 8.16 -31.32
C LEU A 453 -7.98 8.32 -32.75
N GLU A 454 -7.27 7.32 -33.27
CA GLU A 454 -6.67 7.32 -34.59
C GLU A 454 -7.23 6.19 -35.46
N GLU A 455 -7.71 6.53 -36.66
CA GLU A 455 -8.40 5.60 -37.57
C GLU A 455 -7.53 4.46 -38.09
N ASP A 456 -6.21 4.52 -38.01
CA ASP A 456 -5.31 3.48 -38.56
C ASP A 456 -4.28 2.98 -37.54
N HIS A 457 -4.54 3.19 -36.24
CA HIS A 457 -3.59 2.82 -35.19
C HIS A 457 -3.30 1.30 -35.21
N PRO A 458 -2.03 0.86 -35.30
CA PRO A 458 -1.68 -0.55 -35.41
C PRO A 458 -2.26 -1.44 -34.30
N ALA A 459 -2.33 -0.93 -33.08
CA ALA A 459 -2.87 -1.65 -31.91
C ALA A 459 -4.40 -1.78 -31.90
N ALA A 460 -5.14 -1.07 -32.77
CA ALA A 460 -6.61 -1.12 -32.83
C ALA A 460 -7.16 -1.87 -34.05
N ARG A 461 -6.29 -2.44 -34.90
CA ARG A 461 -6.71 -3.12 -36.15
C ARG A 461 -7.58 -4.35 -35.91
N ASP A 462 -7.31 -5.07 -34.82
CA ASP A 462 -8.01 -6.30 -34.45
C ASP A 462 -9.12 -6.08 -33.40
N VAL A 463 -9.34 -4.83 -32.97
CA VAL A 463 -10.35 -4.52 -31.96
C VAL A 463 -11.64 -4.03 -32.65
N PRO A 464 -12.81 -4.63 -32.37
CA PRO A 464 -14.08 -4.18 -32.93
C PRO A 464 -14.35 -2.70 -32.59
N ARG A 465 -14.71 -1.89 -33.61
CA ARG A 465 -15.19 -0.51 -33.44
C ARG A 465 -16.71 -0.50 -33.30
N ASN A 466 -17.22 -0.96 -32.17
CA ASN A 466 -18.65 -0.88 -31.87
C ASN A 466 -18.89 0.06 -30.70
#